data_AF-A0A533XSM3-F1
#
_entry.id   AF-A0A533XSM3-F1
#
_cell.length_a   1.000
_cell.length_b   1.000
_cell.length_c   1.000
_cell.angle_alpha   90.00
_cell.angle_beta   90.00
_cell.angle_gamma   90.00
#
_symmetry.space_group_name_H-M   'P 1'
#
loop_
_entity.id
_entity.type
_entity.pdbx_description
1 polymer ?
#
loop_
_entity_poly.entity_id
_entity_poly.type
_entity_poly.pdbx_seq_one_letter_code
_entity_poly.pdbx_strand_id
1 'polypeptide(L)'
;MDNAAKLEAIREWIDPQERVTVDFLDEKGLTAVITECTNEYVVLSLEPRFLHLRQHLCVPMRQVEVGVDQTHYTRDPEKPLRYSRLRLTIRQKRPQWT
;
A
#
# COMPACT_ATOMS: atom_id res chain seq x y z
N MET A 1 4.18 16.14 0.25
CA MET A 1 3.74 15.84 -1.14
C MET A 1 2.27 16.20 -1.26
N ASP A 2 1.88 16.85 -2.34
CA ASP A 2 0.46 17.02 -2.70
C ASP A 2 -0.13 15.69 -3.22
N ASN A 3 -1.44 15.66 -3.47
CA ASN A 3 -2.12 14.43 -3.89
C ASN A 3 -1.72 13.96 -5.30
N ALA A 4 -1.39 14.86 -6.22
CA ALA A 4 -0.98 14.50 -7.57
C ALA A 4 0.39 13.81 -7.58
N ALA A 5 1.34 14.36 -6.82
CA ALA A 5 2.65 13.76 -6.62
C ALA A 5 2.56 12.39 -5.93
N LYS A 6 1.65 12.24 -4.96
CA LYS A 6 1.39 10.93 -4.34
C LYS A 6 0.78 9.95 -5.34
N LEU A 7 -0.18 10.38 -6.16
CA LEU A 7 -0.84 9.53 -7.16
C LEU A 7 0.21 8.95 -8.13
N GLU A 8 1.06 9.78 -8.71
CA GLU A 8 2.09 9.33 -9.64
C GLU A 8 3.05 8.32 -8.99
N ALA A 9 3.45 8.57 -7.73
CA ALA A 9 4.28 7.63 -6.98
C ALA A 9 3.58 6.29 -6.68
N ILE A 10 2.26 6.29 -6.44
CA ILE A 10 1.48 5.09 -6.15
C ILE A 10 1.16 4.31 -7.45
N ARG A 11 1.01 5.01 -8.57
CA ARG A 11 0.57 4.45 -9.86
C ARG A 11 1.48 3.35 -10.38
N GLU A 12 2.79 3.50 -10.17
CA GLU A 12 3.79 2.49 -10.56
C GLU A 12 3.67 1.16 -9.79
N TRP A 13 2.86 1.14 -8.72
CA TRP A 13 2.67 0.00 -7.82
C TRP A 13 1.27 -0.62 -7.94
N ILE A 14 0.46 -0.16 -8.90
CA ILE A 14 -0.84 -0.76 -9.22
C ILE A 14 -0.59 -2.02 -10.07
N ASP A 15 -0.21 -3.10 -9.39
CA ASP A 15 0.05 -4.39 -9.98
C ASP A 15 -0.29 -5.50 -8.97
N PRO A 16 -1.08 -6.53 -9.34
CA PRO A 16 -1.46 -7.61 -8.44
C PRO A 16 -0.29 -8.49 -7.95
N GLN A 17 0.86 -8.47 -8.64
CA GLN A 17 2.08 -9.17 -8.23
C GLN A 17 2.96 -8.32 -7.31
N GLU A 18 2.82 -7.00 -7.37
CA GLU A 18 3.60 -6.10 -6.54
C GLU A 18 3.05 -6.03 -5.12
N ARG A 19 3.97 -5.84 -4.17
CA ARG A 19 3.65 -5.76 -2.75
C ARG A 19 4.14 -4.45 -2.18
N VAL A 20 3.30 -3.81 -1.38
CA VAL A 20 3.62 -2.56 -0.70
C VAL A 20 3.57 -2.74 0.80
N THR A 21 4.32 -1.92 1.53
CA THR A 21 4.22 -1.84 2.98
C THR A 21 3.12 -0.87 3.36
N VAL A 22 2.28 -1.25 4.32
CA VAL A 22 1.27 -0.39 4.90
C VAL A 22 1.50 -0.29 6.41
N ASP A 23 1.54 0.95 6.89
CA ASP A 23 1.62 1.29 8.30
C ASP A 23 0.34 2.05 8.70
N PHE A 24 -0.41 1.53 9.67
CA PHE A 24 -1.44 2.25 10.41
C PHE A 24 -0.85 2.86 11.69
N LEU A 25 -1.64 3.66 12.39
CA LEU A 25 -1.22 4.26 13.67
C LEU A 25 -0.94 3.21 14.76
N ASP A 26 -1.67 2.10 14.74
CA ASP A 26 -1.66 1.03 15.73
C ASP A 26 -0.98 -0.26 15.26
N GLU A 27 -0.73 -0.42 13.96
CA GLU A 27 -0.10 -1.61 13.39
C GLU A 27 0.81 -1.25 12.21
N LYS A 28 2.02 -1.81 12.16
CA LYS A 28 3.05 -1.47 11.16
C LYS A 28 3.55 -2.71 10.44
N GLY A 29 4.13 -2.50 9.26
CA GLY A 29 4.77 -3.54 8.47
C GLY A 29 3.77 -4.49 7.79
N LEU A 30 2.51 -4.06 7.62
CA LEU A 30 1.54 -4.86 6.90
C LEU A 30 1.89 -4.92 5.42
N THR A 31 1.58 -6.04 4.79
CA THR A 31 1.75 -6.20 3.35
C THR A 31 0.40 -6.01 2.66
N ALA A 32 0.39 -5.30 1.54
CA ALA A 32 -0.81 -5.08 0.76
C ALA A 32 -0.51 -5.05 -0.73
N VAL A 33 -1.60 -5.10 -1.50
CA VAL A 33 -1.62 -4.85 -2.95
C VAL A 33 -2.45 -3.59 -3.19
N ILE A 34 -2.00 -2.72 -4.09
CA ILE A 34 -2.80 -1.59 -4.54
C ILE A 34 -3.62 -2.05 -5.74
N THR A 35 -4.93 -1.87 -5.65
CA THR A 35 -5.87 -2.26 -6.70
C THR A 35 -6.34 -1.08 -7.53
N GLU A 36 -6.41 0.11 -6.93
CA GLU A 36 -6.85 1.34 -7.59
C GLU A 36 -6.26 2.55 -6.87
N CYS A 37 -5.99 3.64 -7.59
CA CYS A 37 -5.62 4.91 -7.00
C CYS A 37 -6.13 6.08 -7.86
N THR A 38 -6.66 7.10 -7.19
CA THR A 38 -7.10 8.37 -7.75
C THR A 38 -6.47 9.54 -6.97
N ASN A 39 -6.70 10.78 -7.39
CA ASN A 39 -6.27 11.95 -6.63
C ASN A 39 -6.99 12.09 -5.27
N GLU A 40 -8.08 11.37 -5.06
CA GLU A 40 -8.92 11.48 -3.86
C GLU A 40 -8.70 10.31 -2.89
N TYR A 41 -8.50 9.11 -3.42
CA TYR A 41 -8.40 7.89 -2.62
C TYR A 41 -7.45 6.86 -3.22
N VAL A 42 -7.05 5.89 -2.40
CA VAL A 42 -6.31 4.70 -2.79
C VAL A 42 -7.04 3.47 -2.26
N VAL A 43 -7.16 2.43 -3.10
CA VAL A 43 -7.80 1.16 -2.75
C VAL A 43 -6.73 0.09 -2.58
N LEU A 44 -6.68 -0.46 -1.37
CA LEU A 44 -5.72 -1.46 -0.92
C LEU A 44 -6.43 -2.79 -0.68
N SER A 45 -5.77 -3.89 -0.97
CA SER A 45 -6.10 -5.20 -0.42
C SER A 45 -4.99 -5.61 0.55
N LEU A 46 -5.28 -5.59 1.86
CA LEU A 46 -4.34 -6.07 2.87
C LEU A 46 -4.19 -7.59 2.75
N GLU A 47 -2.95 -8.06 2.74
CA GLU A 47 -2.63 -9.48 2.85
C GLU A 47 -2.59 -9.87 4.32
N PRO A 48 -3.55 -10.65 4.81
CA PRO A 48 -3.55 -11.07 6.20
C PRO A 48 -2.59 -12.22 6.39
N ARG A 49 -2.21 -12.45 7.64
CA ARG A 49 -1.52 -13.68 8.06
C ARG A 49 -2.33 -14.95 7.74
N PHE A 50 -3.65 -14.82 7.56
CA PHE A 50 -4.58 -15.88 7.21
C PHE A 50 -5.22 -15.61 5.84
N LEU A 51 -5.03 -16.52 4.89
CA LEU A 51 -5.41 -16.34 3.47
C LEU A 51 -6.90 -16.02 3.22
N HIS A 52 -7.79 -16.44 4.13
CA HIS A 52 -9.24 -16.31 3.97
C HIS A 52 -9.79 -14.94 4.38
N LEU A 53 -8.95 -13.99 4.81
CA LEU A 53 -9.38 -12.76 5.49
C LEU A 53 -8.91 -11.49 4.80
N ARG A 54 -8.84 -11.51 3.46
CA ARG A 54 -8.43 -10.33 2.68
C ARG A 54 -9.32 -9.16 3.00
N GLN A 55 -8.71 -8.07 3.48
CA GLN A 55 -9.41 -6.86 3.86
C GLN A 55 -9.19 -5.81 2.76
N HIS A 56 -10.28 -5.41 2.10
CA HIS A 56 -10.27 -4.34 1.10
C HIS A 56 -10.54 -3.00 1.78
N LEU A 57 -9.68 -2.01 1.54
CA LEU A 57 -9.73 -0.70 2.17
C LEU A 57 -9.67 0.40 1.12
N CYS A 58 -10.59 1.34 1.20
CA CYS A 58 -10.53 2.59 0.46
C CYS A 58 -10.12 3.71 1.42
N VAL A 59 -8.95 4.31 1.18
CA VAL A 59 -8.35 5.29 2.08
C VAL A 59 -8.21 6.63 1.38
N PRO A 60 -8.69 7.74 1.95
CA PRO A 60 -8.52 9.06 1.36
C PRO A 60 -7.04 9.47 1.27
N MET A 61 -6.61 10.01 0.12
CA MET A 61 -5.22 10.45 -0.14
C MET A 61 -4.72 11.50 0.84
N ARG A 62 -5.63 12.31 1.41
CA ARG A 62 -5.32 13.27 2.48
C ARG A 62 -4.78 12.61 3.75
N GLN A 63 -5.05 11.32 3.96
CA GLN A 63 -4.64 10.57 5.13
C GLN A 63 -3.47 9.63 4.87
N VAL A 64 -3.00 9.57 3.63
CA VAL A 64 -1.89 8.72 3.19
C VAL A 64 -0.64 9.56 3.04
N GLU A 65 0.44 9.11 3.65
CA GLU A 65 1.80 9.55 3.33
C GLU A 65 2.51 8.47 2.53
N VAL A 66 3.26 8.91 1.53
CA VAL A 66 4.05 8.03 0.66
C VAL A 66 5.50 8.09 1.10
N GLY A 67 6.10 6.92 1.29
CA GLY A 67 7.50 6.74 1.59
C GLY A 67 8.06 5.51 0.90
N VAL A 68 9.27 5.13 1.30
CA VAL A 68 10.00 4.00 0.75
C VAL A 68 10.33 3.02 1.86
N ASP A 69 10.07 1.75 1.62
CA ASP A 69 10.55 0.65 2.43
C ASP A 69 11.79 0.02 1.77
N GLN A 70 12.95 0.25 2.36
CA GLN A 70 14.23 -0.31 1.89
C GLN A 70 14.51 -1.72 2.45
N THR A 71 13.65 -2.23 3.34
CA THR A 71 13.87 -3.53 4.01
C THR A 71 13.29 -4.70 3.22
N HIS A 72 12.51 -4.42 2.17
CA HIS A 72 11.83 -5.41 1.35
C HIS A 72 12.10 -5.14 -0.14
N TYR A 73 12.11 -6.21 -0.92
CA TYR A 73 12.23 -6.16 -2.37
C TYR A 73 10.94 -6.57 -3.06
N THR A 74 10.78 -6.20 -4.32
CA THR A 74 9.65 -6.64 -5.16
C THR A 74 9.92 -8.02 -5.76
N ARG A 75 8.92 -8.90 -5.73
CA ARG A 75 9.05 -10.31 -6.14
C ARG A 75 8.44 -10.59 -7.51
N ASP A 76 8.24 -9.56 -8.33
CA ASP A 76 7.73 -9.71 -9.69
C ASP A 76 8.81 -10.42 -10.56
N PRO A 77 8.57 -11.65 -11.05
CA PRO A 77 9.53 -12.37 -11.87
C PRO A 77 9.67 -11.80 -13.29
N GLU A 78 8.72 -10.98 -13.74
CA GLU A 78 8.71 -10.37 -15.07
C GLU A 78 9.42 -9.00 -15.09
N LYS A 79 9.70 -8.42 -13.91
CA LYS A 79 10.39 -7.13 -13.77
C LYS A 79 11.77 -7.29 -13.13
N PRO A 80 12.71 -6.36 -13.41
CA PRO A 80 13.96 -6.28 -12.66
C PRO A 80 13.70 -6.13 -11.16
N LEU A 81 14.46 -6.87 -10.35
CA LEU A 81 14.37 -6.84 -8.89
C LEU A 81 14.52 -5.39 -8.37
N ARG A 82 13.50 -4.86 -7.70
CA ARG A 82 13.60 -3.57 -6.99
C ARG A 82 13.95 -3.84 -5.54
N TYR A 83 15.04 -3.27 -5.05
CA TYR A 83 15.53 -3.41 -3.66
C TYR A 83 14.77 -2.54 -2.64
N SER A 84 13.64 -1.99 -3.05
CA SER A 84 12.76 -1.23 -2.20
C SER A 84 11.32 -1.43 -2.65
N ARG A 85 10.37 -1.24 -1.73
CA ARG A 85 8.96 -1.17 -2.04
C ARG A 85 8.32 0.13 -1.59
N LEU A 86 7.18 0.48 -2.19
CA LEU A 86 6.36 1.59 -1.74
C LEU A 86 5.91 1.36 -0.29
N ARG A 87 6.01 2.39 0.54
CA ARG A 87 5.45 2.40 1.90
C ARG A 87 4.34 3.43 1.99
N LEU A 88 3.18 3.01 2.46
CA LEU A 88 2.03 3.87 2.73
C LEU A 88 1.83 3.98 4.24
N THR A 89 1.98 5.20 4.77
CA THR A 89 1.63 5.49 6.16
C THR A 89 0.25 6.11 6.21
N ILE A 90 -0.70 5.40 6.81
CA ILE A 90 -2.10 5.80 6.92
C ILE A 90 -2.31 6.41 8.31
N ARG A 91 -2.74 7.67 8.33
CA ARG A 91 -3.04 8.44 9.56
C ARG A 91 -4.38 8.02 10.20
N GLN A 92 -4.67 6.72 10.23
CA GLN A 92 -5.82 6.11 10.89
C GLN A 92 -5.38 4.88 11.68
N LYS A 93 -6.19 4.49 12.65
CA LYS A 93 -6.12 3.14 13.21
C LYS A 93 -6.61 2.14 12.17
N ARG A 94 -6.11 0.91 12.24
CA ARG A 94 -6.59 -0.17 11.38
C ARG A 94 -8.10 -0.37 11.64
N PRO A 95 -8.94 -0.33 10.60
CA PRO A 95 -10.36 -0.60 10.77
C PRO A 95 -10.56 -2.04 11.24
N GLN A 96 -11.36 -2.19 12.31
CA GLN A 96 -11.72 -3.49 12.85
C GLN A 96 -12.56 -4.27 11.83
N TRP A 97 -12.55 -5.60 11.95
CA TRP A 97 -13.41 -6.44 11.12
C TRP A 97 -14.83 -6.30 11.64
N THR A 98 -15.69 -5.71 10.82
CA THR A 98 -17.13 -5.70 11.06
C THR A 98 -17.73 -6.96 10.46
#